data_AF-S4PC39-F1
#
_entry.id   AF-S4PC39-F1
#
_cell.length_a   1.000
_cell.length_b   1.000
_cell.length_c   1.000
_cell.angle_alpha   90.00
_cell.angle_beta   90.00
_cell.angle_gamma   90.00
#
_symmetry.space_group_name_H-M   'P 1'
#
loop_
_entity.id
_entity.type
_entity.pdbx_description
1 polymer ?
#
loop_
_entity_poly.entity_id
_entity_poly.type
_entity_poly.pdbx_seq_one_letter_code
_entity_poly.pdbx_strand_id
1 'polypeptide(L)'
;MKPFVLRRLKSEVLQDLPKKTNHTVPCPMSEKQERQYKDLIAGFSAKDGTIHATVEQNGMSMMMDMRKLANHPLLLRYFYDQNTTRKIASRLAKDPNYKEKNENYLFDDLMCLSDFQMHQLTQQYPCISGYAVPDPLIEDSGKFEKLD
;
A
#
# COMPACT_ATOMS: atom_id res chain seq x y z
N MET A 1 -9.08 -31.59 21.49
CA MET A 1 -10.44 -31.01 21.60
C MET A 1 -10.79 -30.86 23.06
N LYS A 2 -11.30 -29.70 23.51
CA LYS A 2 -11.66 -29.47 24.92
C LYS A 2 -13.06 -30.06 25.23
N PRO A 3 -13.29 -30.65 26.41
CA PRO A 3 -14.50 -31.43 26.73
C PRO A 3 -15.81 -30.65 26.89
N PHE A 4 -15.82 -29.31 26.73
CA PHE A 4 -17.01 -28.48 26.99
C PHE A 4 -17.42 -27.55 25.84
N VAL A 5 -17.04 -27.85 24.59
CA VAL A 5 -17.44 -27.04 23.43
C VAL A 5 -18.45 -27.78 22.58
N LEU A 6 -19.70 -27.29 22.57
CA LEU A 6 -20.69 -27.67 21.57
C LEU A 6 -20.46 -26.87 20.30
N ARG A 7 -20.09 -27.57 19.22
CA ARG A 7 -19.94 -26.99 17.88
C ARG A 7 -20.84 -27.75 16.91
N ARG A 8 -21.74 -27.02 16.24
CA ARG A 8 -22.53 -27.53 15.10
C ARG A 8 -22.05 -26.88 13.80
N LEU A 9 -22.06 -27.61 12.71
CA LEU A 9 -21.71 -27.12 11.39
C LEU A 9 -22.92 -26.44 10.73
N LYS A 10 -22.70 -25.44 9.87
CA LYS A 10 -23.80 -24.81 9.11
C LYS A 10 -24.61 -25.84 8.30
N SER A 11 -23.97 -26.91 7.83
CA SER A 11 -24.63 -28.04 7.17
C SER A 11 -25.63 -28.79 8.06
N GLU A 12 -25.48 -28.74 9.38
CA GLU A 12 -26.31 -29.45 10.36
C GLU A 12 -27.49 -28.60 10.86
N VAL A 13 -27.42 -27.27 10.72
CA VAL A 13 -28.39 -26.33 11.30
C VAL A 13 -29.07 -25.41 10.29
N LEU A 14 -28.55 -25.27 9.07
CA LEU A 14 -29.05 -24.33 8.07
C LEU A 14 -29.11 -25.00 6.68
N GLN A 15 -30.12 -25.85 6.49
CA GLN A 15 -30.33 -26.61 5.25
C GLN A 15 -30.82 -25.75 4.08
N ASP A 16 -31.40 -24.58 4.35
CA ASP A 16 -31.93 -23.66 3.34
C ASP A 16 -30.87 -22.72 2.75
N LEU A 17 -29.59 -22.86 3.14
CA LEU A 17 -28.54 -22.01 2.59
C LEU A 17 -28.18 -22.42 1.16
N PRO A 18 -28.06 -21.45 0.23
CA PRO A 18 -27.60 -21.75 -1.12
C PRO A 18 -26.16 -22.27 -1.12
N LYS A 19 -25.82 -23.05 -2.16
CA LYS A 19 -24.49 -23.63 -2.32
C LYS A 19 -23.43 -22.53 -2.46
N LYS A 20 -22.40 -22.57 -1.60
CA LYS A 20 -21.21 -21.72 -1.74
C LYS A 20 -20.35 -22.21 -2.92
N THR A 21 -20.14 -21.36 -3.91
CA THR A 21 -19.16 -21.58 -4.99
C THR A 21 -17.92 -20.71 -4.74
N ASN A 22 -16.74 -21.20 -5.13
CA ASN A 22 -15.49 -20.44 -5.08
C ASN A 22 -14.85 -20.48 -6.46
N HIS A 23 -14.38 -19.33 -6.93
CA HIS A 23 -13.65 -19.19 -8.19
C HIS A 23 -12.30 -18.52 -7.89
N THR A 24 -11.23 -19.06 -8.48
CA THR A 24 -9.89 -18.47 -8.39
C THR A 24 -9.51 -17.95 -9.76
N VAL A 25 -9.26 -16.64 -9.85
CA VAL A 25 -8.85 -15.98 -11.10
C VAL A 25 -7.39 -15.58 -10.97
N PRO A 26 -6.49 -16.09 -11.84
CA PRO A 26 -5.12 -15.61 -11.89
C PRO A 26 -5.07 -14.21 -12.50
N CYS A 27 -4.36 -13.30 -11.83
CA CYS A 27 -4.11 -11.93 -12.31
C CYS A 27 -2.60 -11.75 -12.50
N PRO A 28 -2.08 -11.63 -13.74
CA PRO A 28 -0.67 -11.28 -13.97
C PRO A 28 -0.40 -9.87 -13.43
N MET A 29 0.86 -9.54 -13.12
CA MET A 29 1.26 -8.18 -12.77
C MET A 29 1.47 -7.35 -14.04
N SER A 30 1.30 -6.03 -13.97
CA SER A 30 1.72 -5.13 -15.05
C SER A 30 3.25 -5.12 -15.19
N GLU A 31 3.79 -4.71 -16.34
CA GLU A 31 5.23 -4.72 -16.59
C GLU A 31 6.02 -3.92 -15.53
N LYS A 32 5.48 -2.77 -15.12
CA LYS A 32 6.08 -1.92 -14.10
C LYS A 32 6.01 -2.56 -12.72
N GLN A 33 4.84 -3.10 -12.35
CA GLN A 33 4.62 -3.78 -11.09
C GLN A 33 5.53 -5.01 -10.94
N GLU A 34 5.68 -5.80 -12.01
CA GLU A 34 6.54 -6.98 -12.02
C GLU A 34 8.02 -6.61 -11.81
N ARG A 35 8.49 -5.53 -12.48
CA ARG A 35 9.85 -5.02 -12.30
C ARG A 35 10.10 -4.59 -10.86
N GLN A 36 9.22 -3.77 -10.29
CA GLN A 36 9.31 -3.33 -8.90
C GLN A 36 9.30 -4.52 -7.93
N TYR A 37 8.51 -5.55 -8.22
CA TYR A 37 8.40 -6.74 -7.39
C TYR A 37 9.70 -7.56 -7.39
N LYS A 38 10.33 -7.72 -8.57
CA LYS A 38 11.65 -8.34 -8.69
C LYS A 38 12.73 -7.54 -7.98
N ASP A 39 12.73 -6.22 -8.13
CA ASP A 39 13.68 -5.32 -7.46
C ASP A 39 13.55 -5.40 -5.93
N LEU A 40 12.32 -5.47 -5.42
CA LEU A 40 12.04 -5.64 -3.99
C LEU A 40 12.59 -6.97 -3.45
N ILE A 41 12.37 -8.07 -4.16
CA ILE A 41 12.92 -9.39 -3.79
C ILE A 41 14.45 -9.39 -3.84
N ALA A 42 15.04 -8.76 -4.86
CA ALA A 42 16.48 -8.65 -4.99
C ALA A 42 17.08 -7.84 -3.83
N GLY A 43 16.45 -6.72 -3.45
CA GLY A 43 16.84 -5.89 -2.31
C GLY A 43 16.80 -6.63 -0.97
N PHE A 44 15.83 -7.53 -0.82
CA PHE A 44 15.71 -8.42 0.34
C PHE A 44 16.74 -9.56 0.38
N SER A 45 17.16 -10.04 -0.79
CA SER A 45 18.16 -11.11 -0.91
C SER A 45 19.58 -10.58 -0.79
N ALA A 46 19.82 -9.34 -1.22
CA ALA A 46 21.07 -8.63 -0.98
C ALA A 46 21.15 -8.26 0.51
N LYS A 47 22.18 -8.77 1.21
CA LYS A 47 22.44 -8.47 2.63
C LYS A 47 22.79 -7.00 2.92
N ASP A 48 22.73 -6.13 1.90
CA ASP A 48 23.31 -4.79 1.94
C ASP A 48 22.41 -3.73 2.58
N GLY A 49 21.20 -4.08 3.02
CA GLY A 49 20.37 -3.19 3.85
C GLY A 49 20.05 -1.83 3.20
N THR A 50 20.18 -1.69 1.88
CA THR A 50 20.09 -0.41 1.17
C THR A 50 18.69 -0.07 0.67
N ILE A 51 17.76 -1.03 0.68
CA ILE A 51 16.39 -0.83 0.19
C ILE A 51 15.44 -1.08 1.37
N HIS A 52 15.01 0.02 2.02
CA HIS A 52 14.17 0.05 3.23
C HIS A 52 14.84 -0.39 4.54
N ALA A 53 15.92 0.30 4.92
CA ALA A 53 16.55 0.19 6.24
C ALA A 53 15.69 0.81 7.36
N THR A 54 14.51 0.25 7.65
CA THR A 54 13.99 0.30 9.01
C THR A 54 14.57 -0.89 9.75
N VAL A 55 15.48 -0.56 10.67
CA VAL A 55 16.09 -1.38 11.72
C VAL A 55 15.19 -2.58 12.10
N GLU A 56 15.75 -3.80 11.97
CA GLU A 56 15.12 -5.13 12.18
C GLU A 56 14.17 -5.63 11.07
N GLN A 57 14.75 -6.10 9.96
CA GLN A 57 14.04 -6.82 8.88
C GLN A 57 13.57 -8.20 9.37
N ASN A 58 12.45 -8.22 10.09
CA ASN A 58 11.69 -9.41 10.41
C ASN A 58 11.03 -9.93 9.12
N GLY A 59 11.11 -11.23 8.80
CA GLY A 59 10.57 -11.80 7.56
C GLY A 59 9.08 -11.51 7.34
N MET A 60 8.33 -11.19 8.40
CA MET A 60 6.96 -10.70 8.31
C MET A 60 6.82 -9.35 7.59
N SER A 61 7.75 -8.40 7.79
CA SER A 61 7.71 -7.09 7.12
C SER A 61 7.96 -7.24 5.62
N MET A 62 8.94 -8.06 5.25
CA MET A 62 9.29 -8.36 3.85
C MET A 62 8.10 -8.97 3.11
N MET A 63 7.46 -9.98 3.73
CA MET A 63 6.25 -10.59 3.17
C MET A 63 5.09 -9.59 3.06
N MET A 64 4.94 -8.65 3.99
CA MET A 64 3.91 -7.63 3.89
C MET A 64 4.13 -6.70 2.72
N ASP A 65 5.37 -6.28 2.46
CA ASP A 65 5.66 -5.39 1.33
C ASP A 65 5.49 -6.09 -0.02
N MET A 66 5.88 -7.37 -0.11
CA MET A 66 5.55 -8.21 -1.27
C MET A 66 4.03 -8.31 -1.48
N ARG A 67 3.26 -8.52 -0.41
CA ARG A 67 1.78 -8.58 -0.49
C ARG A 67 1.16 -7.26 -0.92
N LYS A 68 1.67 -6.12 -0.42
CA LYS A 68 1.24 -4.78 -0.85
C LYS A 68 1.50 -4.60 -2.35
N LEU A 69 2.72 -4.88 -2.79
CA LEU A 69 3.10 -4.68 -4.19
C LEU A 69 2.35 -5.62 -5.14
N ALA A 70 2.08 -6.86 -4.73
CA ALA A 70 1.22 -7.78 -5.49
C ALA A 70 -0.25 -7.34 -5.56
N ASN A 71 -0.71 -6.46 -4.67
CA ASN A 71 -2.02 -5.84 -4.77
C ASN A 71 -1.97 -4.58 -5.65
N HIS A 72 -1.05 -3.65 -5.36
CA HIS A 72 -0.93 -2.40 -6.10
C HIS A 72 0.42 -1.69 -5.83
N PRO A 73 1.10 -1.12 -6.85
CA PRO A 73 2.33 -0.32 -6.68
C PRO A 73 2.22 0.84 -5.69
N LEU A 74 1.13 1.61 -5.75
CA LEU A 74 0.89 2.78 -4.89
C LEU A 74 0.74 2.47 -3.38
N LEU A 75 0.67 1.20 -2.97
CA LEU A 75 0.71 0.84 -1.55
C LEU A 75 2.10 0.93 -0.94
N LEU A 76 3.13 1.13 -1.78
CA LEU A 76 4.49 1.44 -1.41
C LEU A 76 4.86 2.86 -1.90
N ARG A 77 6.13 3.23 -1.75
CA ARG A 77 6.66 4.56 -2.05
C ARG A 77 7.58 4.50 -3.27
N TYR A 78 7.05 4.77 -4.46
CA TYR A 78 7.77 4.75 -5.74
C TYR A 78 7.57 6.02 -6.57
N PHE A 79 6.47 6.75 -6.39
CA PHE A 79 6.13 7.95 -7.16
C PHE A 79 6.65 9.23 -6.49
N TYR A 80 6.39 9.40 -5.18
CA TYR A 80 6.83 10.61 -4.47
C TYR A 80 8.26 10.48 -3.98
N ASP A 81 9.18 11.23 -4.57
CA ASP A 81 10.56 11.33 -4.09
C ASP A 81 10.69 12.23 -2.84
N GLN A 82 11.87 12.22 -2.22
CA GLN A 82 12.14 13.06 -1.04
C GLN A 82 12.01 14.56 -1.35
N ASN A 83 12.38 15.00 -2.56
CA ASN A 83 12.31 16.40 -2.94
C ASN A 83 10.86 16.88 -3.07
N THR A 84 10.01 16.09 -3.73
CA THR A 84 8.58 16.37 -3.86
C THR A 84 7.90 16.31 -2.51
N THR A 85 8.24 15.31 -1.68
CA THR A 85 7.73 15.20 -0.31
C THR A 85 8.07 16.44 0.54
N ARG A 86 9.29 16.97 0.43
CA ARG A 86 9.69 18.22 1.11
C ARG A 86 8.91 19.44 0.62
N LYS A 87 8.63 19.53 -0.68
CA LYS A 87 7.78 20.60 -1.24
C LYS A 87 6.34 20.51 -0.73
N ILE A 88 5.79 19.30 -0.65
CA ILE A 88 4.45 19.04 -0.10
C ILE A 88 4.43 19.44 1.38
N ALA A 89 5.43 19.03 2.17
CA ALA A 89 5.56 19.39 3.58
C ALA A 89 5.57 20.92 3.78
N SER A 90 6.39 21.66 3.03
CA SER A 90 6.46 23.13 3.17
C SER A 90 5.14 23.82 2.80
N ARG A 91 4.40 23.32 1.79
CA ARG A 91 3.09 23.88 1.44
C ARG A 91 2.03 23.56 2.50
N LEU A 92 2.01 22.32 2.97
CA LEU A 92 1.02 21.83 3.91
C LEU A 92 1.20 22.44 5.31
N ALA A 93 2.45 22.69 5.74
CA ALA A 93 2.77 23.40 6.98
C ALA A 93 2.26 24.85 7.00
N LYS A 94 2.15 25.49 5.83
CA LYS A 94 1.63 26.86 5.67
C LYS A 94 0.11 26.91 5.59
N ASP A 95 -0.55 25.78 5.34
CA ASP A 95 -2.00 25.72 5.27
C ASP A 95 -2.59 25.96 6.66
N PRO A 96 -3.53 26.91 6.84
CA PRO A 96 -4.09 27.21 8.16
C PRO A 96 -4.85 26.02 8.77
N ASN A 97 -5.46 25.17 7.94
CA ASN A 97 -6.33 24.06 8.37
C ASN A 97 -5.56 22.78 8.72
N TYR A 98 -4.27 22.71 8.40
CA TYR A 98 -3.46 21.53 8.71
C TYR A 98 -2.88 21.58 10.14
N LYS A 99 -2.85 20.43 10.83
CA LYS A 99 -2.51 20.34 12.26
C LYS A 99 -1.05 20.69 12.60
N GLU A 100 -0.10 20.26 11.78
CA GLU A 100 1.34 20.41 12.02
C GLU A 100 1.90 21.59 11.24
N LYS A 101 2.66 22.47 11.89
CA LYS A 101 3.24 23.69 11.29
C LYS A 101 4.75 23.61 11.13
N ASN A 102 5.41 22.66 11.79
CA ASN A 102 6.83 22.41 11.63
C ASN A 102 7.08 21.61 10.35
N GLU A 103 7.76 22.23 9.39
CA GLU A 103 8.07 21.60 8.10
C GLU A 103 8.89 20.32 8.22
N ASN A 104 9.79 20.22 9.21
CA ASN A 104 10.67 19.06 9.39
C ASN A 104 9.90 17.86 9.94
N TYR A 105 9.10 18.05 10.99
CA TYR A 105 8.27 16.97 11.54
C TYR A 105 7.22 16.50 10.53
N LEU A 106 6.64 17.44 9.79
CA LEU A 106 5.73 17.08 8.72
C LEU A 106 6.41 16.30 7.61
N PHE A 107 7.63 16.67 7.22
CA PHE A 107 8.39 15.90 6.25
C PHE A 107 8.63 14.46 6.75
N ASP A 108 9.05 14.29 8.00
CA ASP A 108 9.29 12.96 8.59
C ASP A 108 8.01 12.11 8.65
N ASP A 109 6.87 12.72 9.02
CA ASP A 109 5.55 12.08 8.99
C ASP A 109 5.17 11.63 7.56
N LEU A 110 5.34 12.53 6.59
CA LEU A 110 5.01 12.23 5.19
C LEU A 110 5.94 11.17 4.60
N MET A 111 7.19 11.05 5.05
CA MET A 111 8.13 10.01 4.60
C MET A 111 7.66 8.60 4.97
N CYS A 112 6.85 8.46 6.01
CA CYS A 112 6.31 7.17 6.45
C CYS A 112 5.07 6.70 5.66
N LEU A 113 4.49 7.56 4.80
CA LEU A 113 3.26 7.23 4.06
C LEU A 113 3.53 6.43 2.78
N SER A 114 2.52 5.76 2.24
CA SER A 114 2.55 5.23 0.87
C SER A 114 2.20 6.31 -0.17
N ASP A 115 2.46 6.04 -1.46
CA ASP A 115 2.05 6.96 -2.52
C ASP A 115 0.54 7.18 -2.55
N PHE A 116 -0.25 6.14 -2.30
CA PHE A 116 -1.71 6.26 -2.24
C PHE A 116 -2.17 7.16 -1.09
N GLN A 117 -1.57 7.03 0.10
CA GLN A 117 -1.90 7.89 1.24
C GLN A 117 -1.51 9.35 0.97
N MET A 118 -0.35 9.58 0.34
CA MET A 118 0.05 10.91 -0.12
C MET A 118 -0.96 11.47 -1.13
N HIS A 119 -1.39 10.68 -2.11
CA HIS A 119 -2.43 11.09 -3.06
C HIS A 119 -3.74 11.45 -2.35
N GLN A 120 -4.19 10.67 -1.37
CA GLN A 120 -5.38 11.00 -0.58
C GLN A 120 -5.25 12.37 0.11
N LEU A 121 -4.06 12.73 0.62
CA LEU A 121 -3.82 14.06 1.16
C LEU A 121 -3.94 15.15 0.08
N THR A 122 -3.46 14.90 -1.14
CA THR A 122 -3.61 15.86 -2.26
C THR A 122 -5.08 16.11 -2.62
N GLN A 123 -5.95 15.11 -2.43
CA GLN A 123 -7.39 15.27 -2.64
C GLN A 123 -8.08 16.02 -1.49
N GLN A 124 -7.55 15.91 -0.28
CA GLN A 124 -8.13 16.58 0.91
C GLN A 124 -7.71 18.05 1.03
N TYR A 125 -6.47 18.38 0.65
CA TYR A 125 -5.89 19.71 0.87
C TYR A 125 -5.61 20.41 -0.47
N PRO A 126 -6.36 21.48 -0.81
CA PRO A 126 -6.20 22.19 -2.08
C PRO A 126 -4.81 22.79 -2.31
N CYS A 127 -4.06 23.11 -1.25
CA CYS A 127 -2.70 23.68 -1.34
C CYS A 127 -1.68 22.73 -1.99
N ILE A 128 -1.97 21.42 -2.00
CA ILE A 128 -1.11 20.36 -2.53
C ILE A 128 -1.79 19.52 -3.62
N SER A 129 -2.99 19.91 -4.09
CA SER A 129 -3.73 19.20 -5.15
C SER A 129 -2.93 19.03 -6.45
N GLY A 130 -2.05 19.98 -6.77
CA GLY A 130 -1.16 19.91 -7.94
C GLY A 130 -0.09 18.82 -7.87
N TYR A 131 0.05 18.11 -6.76
CA TYR A 131 0.95 16.96 -6.61
C TYR A 131 0.24 15.61 -6.72
N ALA A 132 -1.04 15.58 -7.10
CA ALA A 132 -1.80 14.35 -7.22
C ALA A 132 -1.13 13.34 -8.17
N VAL A 133 -1.15 12.07 -7.78
CA VAL A 133 -0.83 10.94 -8.67
C VAL A 133 -1.72 10.98 -9.91
N PRO A 134 -1.18 10.89 -11.14
CA PRO A 134 -1.97 10.82 -12.37
C PRO A 134 -2.81 9.55 -12.47
N ASP A 135 -4.02 9.65 -13.03
CA ASP A 135 -4.96 8.52 -13.18
C ASP A 135 -4.35 7.27 -13.87
N PRO A 136 -3.56 7.39 -14.95
CA PRO A 136 -2.95 6.22 -15.58
C PRO A 136 -2.02 5.43 -14.64
N LEU A 137 -1.47 6.08 -13.62
CA LEU A 137 -0.64 5.41 -12.61
C LEU A 137 -1.46 4.79 -11.48
N ILE A 138 -2.69 5.25 -11.27
CA ILE A 138 -3.66 4.64 -10.36
C ILE A 138 -4.25 3.37 -10.99
N GLU A 139 -4.43 3.35 -12.31
CA GLU A 139 -4.95 2.20 -13.05
C GLU A 139 -3.87 1.14 -13.35
N ASP A 140 -2.58 1.47 -13.20
CA ASP A 140 -1.43 0.59 -13.46
C ASP A 140 -1.25 -0.47 -12.35
N SER A 141 -2.13 -1.47 -12.36
CA SER A 141 -2.02 -2.70 -11.59
C SER A 141 -2.66 -3.86 -12.33
N GLY A 142 -1.98 -5.01 -12.32
CA GLY A 142 -2.50 -6.20 -12.98
C GLY A 142 -3.81 -6.74 -12.40
N LYS A 143 -4.20 -6.29 -11.19
CA LYS A 143 -5.55 -6.57 -10.64
C LYS A 143 -6.61 -5.64 -11.21
N PHE A 144 -6.30 -4.37 -11.44
CA PHE A 144 -7.21 -3.43 -12.08
C PHE A 144 -7.45 -3.85 -13.53
N GLU A 145 -6.39 -4.18 -14.28
CA GLU A 145 -6.50 -4.71 -15.66
C GLU A 145 -7.42 -5.93 -15.80
N LYS A 146 -7.61 -6.70 -14.72
CA LYS A 146 -8.42 -7.93 -14.74
C LYS A 146 -9.82 -7.79 -14.14
N LEU A 147 -10.03 -6.80 -13.27
CA LEU A 147 -11.23 -6.69 -12.43
C LEU A 147 -12.02 -5.39 -12.62
N ASP A 148 -11.41 -4.35 -13.18
CA ASP A 148 -12.06 -3.09 -13.58
C ASP A 148 -12.57 -3.20 -15.03
#